data_AF-A0AAJ1PTW1-F1
#
_entry.id   AF-A0AAJ1PTW1-F1
#
_cell.length_a   1.000
_cell.length_b   1.000
_cell.length_c   1.000
_cell.angle_alpha   90.00
_cell.angle_beta   90.00
_cell.angle_gamma   90.00
#
_symmetry.space_group_name_H-M   'P 1'
#
loop_
_entity.id
_entity.type
_entity.pdbx_description
1 polymer ?
#
loop_
_entity_poly.entity_id
_entity_poly.type
_entity_poly.pdbx_seq_one_letter_code
_entity_poly.pdbx_strand_id
1 'polypeptide(L)'
;MDIRKRGDKYADLVGLTTKGKITQYGWTITDVAKAIGSGQATVSRWLNPGDPQLPVRALCKICEAIGATPQEVAQEAYEWLNRDFGKPSKRDDATDFPAPNLYALSDAEAEAQTDFSALAADDRTPENDRDIPHAD
;
A
#
# COMPACT_ATOMS: atom_id res chain seq x y z
N MET A 1 24.25 -8.15 10.13
CA MET A 1 23.92 -6.99 9.26
C MET A 1 23.02 -6.05 10.06
N ASP A 2 23.25 -4.73 10.02
CA ASP A 2 22.35 -3.78 10.69
C ASP A 2 21.00 -3.67 9.98
N ILE A 3 19.99 -3.17 10.70
CA ILE A 3 18.60 -3.17 10.24
C ILE A 3 18.39 -2.36 8.95
N ARG A 4 19.12 -1.26 8.76
CA ARG A 4 18.97 -0.40 7.57
C ARG A 4 19.52 -1.10 6.34
N LYS A 5 20.77 -1.59 6.41
CA LYS A 5 21.39 -2.35 5.32
C LYS A 5 20.60 -3.61 4.97
N ARG A 6 19.97 -4.24 5.97
CA ARG A 6 19.09 -5.39 5.73
C ARG A 6 17.85 -5.00 4.94
N GLY A 7 17.23 -3.86 5.27
CA GLY A 7 16.11 -3.31 4.52
C GLY A 7 16.50 -2.98 3.07
N ASP A 8 17.63 -2.31 2.87
CA ASP A 8 18.12 -1.97 1.53
C ASP A 8 18.35 -3.22 0.68
N LYS A 9 18.97 -4.25 1.26
CA LYS A 9 19.21 -5.53 0.57
C LYS A 9 17.92 -6.28 0.26
N TYR A 10 16.95 -6.22 1.15
CA TYR A 10 15.63 -6.79 0.88
C TYR A 10 14.96 -6.09 -0.31
N ALA A 11 15.03 -4.76 -0.37
CA ALA A 11 14.46 -4.00 -1.48
C ALA A 11 15.15 -4.31 -2.83
N ASP A 12 16.48 -4.45 -2.84
CA ASP A 12 17.23 -4.94 -4.01
C ASP A 12 16.71 -6.32 -4.46
N LEU A 13 16.53 -7.24 -3.51
CA LEU A 13 16.08 -8.62 -3.77
C LEU A 13 14.63 -8.67 -4.27
N VAL A 14 13.75 -7.77 -3.81
CA VAL A 14 12.38 -7.66 -4.35
C VAL A 14 12.42 -7.29 -5.83
N GLY A 15 13.24 -6.32 -6.23
CA GLY A 15 13.43 -5.96 -7.63
C GLY A 15 13.93 -7.13 -8.48
N LEU A 16 14.99 -7.80 -8.01
CA LEU A 16 15.58 -8.97 -8.69
C LEU A 16 14.61 -10.15 -8.79
N THR A 17 13.87 -10.45 -7.73
CA THR A 17 12.89 -11.54 -7.69
C THR A 17 11.75 -11.24 -8.66
N THR A 18 11.27 -10.00 -8.69
CA THR A 18 10.27 -9.54 -9.67
C THR A 18 10.76 -9.76 -11.10
N LYS A 19 12.02 -9.41 -11.39
CA LYS A 19 12.65 -9.63 -12.70
C LYS A 19 12.66 -11.12 -13.07
N GLY A 20 13.01 -11.98 -12.11
CA GLY A 20 12.97 -13.43 -12.26
C GLY A 20 11.57 -13.92 -12.60
N LYS A 21 10.53 -13.46 -11.89
CA LYS A 21 9.12 -13.81 -12.15
C LYS A 21 8.67 -13.38 -13.54
N ILE A 22 9.02 -12.18 -13.99
CA ILE A 22 8.70 -11.71 -15.34
C ILE A 22 9.19 -12.72 -16.39
N THR A 23 10.45 -13.13 -16.30
CA THR A 23 11.02 -14.13 -17.22
C THR A 23 10.42 -15.52 -17.03
N GLN A 24 10.19 -15.96 -15.80
CA GLN A 24 9.59 -17.27 -15.50
C GLN A 24 8.19 -17.43 -16.11
N TYR A 25 7.39 -16.36 -16.12
CA TYR A 25 6.04 -16.35 -16.69
C TYR A 25 6.04 -16.07 -18.20
N GLY A 26 7.22 -16.00 -18.85
CA GLY A 26 7.34 -15.83 -20.30
C GLY A 26 7.19 -14.39 -20.79
N TRP A 27 7.25 -13.40 -19.91
CA TRP A 27 7.15 -11.99 -20.26
C TRP A 27 8.53 -11.34 -20.46
N THR A 28 8.60 -10.29 -21.27
CA THR A 28 9.77 -9.42 -21.34
C THR A 28 9.55 -8.14 -20.54
N ILE A 29 10.64 -7.48 -20.14
CA ILE A 29 10.57 -6.15 -19.49
C ILE A 29 9.84 -5.14 -20.38
N THR A 30 10.01 -5.23 -21.70
CA THR A 30 9.35 -4.37 -22.67
C THR A 30 7.84 -4.56 -22.68
N ASP A 31 7.38 -5.80 -22.61
CA ASP A 31 5.95 -6.12 -22.59
C ASP A 31 5.30 -5.65 -21.29
N VAL A 32 5.97 -5.89 -20.16
CA VAL A 32 5.53 -5.40 -18.84
C VAL A 32 5.45 -3.87 -18.82
N ALA A 33 6.49 -3.18 -19.33
CA ALA A 33 6.51 -1.73 -19.39
C ALA A 33 5.33 -1.16 -20.19
N LYS A 34 5.01 -1.77 -21.33
CA LYS A 34 3.82 -1.44 -22.12
C LYS A 34 2.52 -1.70 -21.33
N ALA A 35 2.40 -2.87 -20.70
CA ALA A 35 1.21 -3.26 -19.96
C ALA A 35 0.89 -2.32 -18.78
N ILE A 36 1.90 -1.88 -18.04
CA ILE A 36 1.70 -1.02 -16.86
C ILE A 36 1.75 0.49 -17.18
N GLY A 37 1.95 0.85 -18.44
CA GLY A 37 2.02 2.25 -18.92
C GLY A 37 3.25 3.00 -18.38
N SER A 38 4.41 2.34 -18.33
CA SER A 38 5.68 2.92 -17.84
C SER A 38 6.79 2.81 -18.88
N GLY A 39 7.82 3.66 -18.77
CA GLY A 39 9.00 3.57 -19.64
C GLY A 39 9.83 2.31 -19.36
N GLN A 40 10.32 1.63 -20.39
CA GLN A 40 11.14 0.42 -20.25
C GLN A 40 12.41 0.67 -19.41
N ALA A 41 13.07 1.82 -19.60
CA ALA A 41 14.23 2.20 -18.80
C ALA A 41 13.88 2.36 -17.31
N THR A 42 12.72 2.94 -17.01
CA THR A 42 12.21 3.09 -15.64
C THR A 42 11.96 1.73 -15.00
N VAL A 43 11.26 0.83 -15.70
CA VAL A 43 11.02 -0.53 -15.20
C VAL A 43 12.32 -1.29 -15.01
N SER A 44 13.24 -1.23 -15.96
CA SER A 44 14.56 -1.85 -15.83
C SER A 44 15.31 -1.32 -14.61
N ARG A 45 15.27 -0.02 -14.35
CA ARG A 45 15.94 0.59 -13.20
C ARG A 45 15.37 0.08 -11.87
N TRP A 46 14.06 -0.08 -11.75
CA TRP A 46 13.42 -0.65 -10.54
C TRP A 46 13.76 -2.13 -10.30
N LEU A 47 13.97 -2.90 -11.37
CA LEU A 47 14.19 -4.34 -11.31
C LEU A 47 15.66 -4.74 -11.07
N ASN A 48 16.58 -3.78 -11.12
CA ASN A 48 17.99 -4.01 -10.83
C ASN A 48 18.35 -3.36 -9.48
N PRO A 49 19.38 -3.86 -8.77
CA PRO A 49 19.79 -3.30 -7.48
C PRO A 49 20.16 -1.82 -7.56
N GLY A 50 19.87 -1.08 -6.49
CA GLY A 50 20.17 0.34 -6.36
C GLY A 50 18.94 1.26 -6.45
N ASP A 51 19.22 2.55 -6.66
CA ASP A 51 18.19 3.60 -6.58
C ASP A 51 17.60 3.98 -7.96
N PRO A 52 16.27 4.21 -8.04
CA PRO A 52 15.27 4.00 -6.98
C PRO A 52 14.86 2.53 -6.87
N GLN A 53 14.57 2.09 -5.65
CA GLN A 53 13.97 0.78 -5.40
C GLN A 53 12.60 0.67 -6.06
N LEU A 54 12.16 -0.56 -6.35
CA LEU A 54 10.85 -0.85 -6.92
C LEU A 54 9.71 -0.31 -6.02
N PRO A 55 8.90 0.67 -6.49
CA PRO A 55 7.76 1.14 -5.73
C PRO A 55 6.71 0.04 -5.56
N VAL A 56 6.08 -0.05 -4.38
CA VAL A 56 5.03 -1.07 -4.10
C VAL A 56 3.90 -1.02 -5.13
N ARG A 57 3.47 0.18 -5.54
CA ARG A 57 2.45 0.35 -6.60
C ARG A 57 2.89 -0.26 -7.93
N ALA A 58 4.17 -0.14 -8.28
CA ALA A 58 4.71 -0.72 -9.51
C ALA A 58 4.81 -2.25 -9.38
N LEU A 59 5.25 -2.77 -8.23
CA LEU A 59 5.24 -4.21 -7.94
C LEU A 59 3.85 -4.81 -8.15
N CYS A 60 2.80 -4.23 -7.57
CA CYS A 60 1.44 -4.74 -7.72
C CYS A 60 1.01 -4.78 -9.20
N LYS A 61 1.21 -3.70 -9.94
CA LYS A 61 0.88 -3.64 -11.37
C LYS A 61 1.64 -4.67 -12.20
N ILE A 62 2.93 -4.86 -11.91
CA ILE A 62 3.76 -5.86 -12.61
C ILE A 62 3.22 -7.26 -12.32
N CYS A 63 2.97 -7.59 -11.06
CA CYS A 63 2.44 -8.89 -10.65
C CYS A 63 1.08 -9.18 -11.29
N GLU A 64 0.16 -8.21 -11.28
CA GLU A 64 -1.14 -8.31 -11.96
C GLU A 64 -0.98 -8.55 -13.47
N ALA A 65 -0.06 -7.84 -14.12
CA ALA A 65 0.17 -7.98 -15.57
C ALA A 65 0.69 -9.39 -15.94
N ILE A 66 1.57 -9.98 -15.13
CA ILE A 66 2.18 -11.28 -15.42
C ILE A 66 1.42 -12.47 -14.82
N GLY A 67 0.39 -12.24 -14.00
CA GLY A 67 -0.36 -13.29 -13.31
C GLY A 67 0.34 -13.89 -12.09
N ALA A 68 1.22 -13.12 -11.43
CA ALA A 68 1.87 -13.48 -10.18
C ALA A 68 1.24 -12.70 -9.01
N THR A 69 1.59 -13.04 -7.76
CA THR A 69 1.17 -12.26 -6.59
C THR A 69 2.34 -11.48 -5.96
N PRO A 70 2.13 -10.26 -5.44
CA PRO A 70 3.16 -9.52 -4.70
C PRO A 70 3.66 -10.27 -3.46
N GLN A 71 2.79 -11.08 -2.84
CA GLN A 71 3.13 -11.90 -1.68
C GLN A 71 4.20 -12.94 -2.01
N GLU A 72 4.07 -13.66 -3.13
CA GLU A 72 5.06 -14.63 -3.58
C GLU A 72 6.43 -13.98 -3.81
N VAL A 73 6.45 -12.81 -4.46
CA VAL A 73 7.69 -12.05 -4.68
C VAL A 73 8.34 -11.64 -3.37
N ALA A 74 7.56 -11.08 -2.45
CA ALA A 74 8.05 -10.64 -1.15
C ALA A 74 8.60 -11.82 -0.32
N GLN A 75 7.86 -12.93 -0.28
CA GLN A 75 8.26 -14.13 0.44
C GLN A 75 9.55 -14.72 -0.11
N GLU A 76 9.65 -14.91 -1.43
CA GLU A 76 10.84 -15.45 -2.09
C GLU A 76 12.05 -14.51 -1.91
N ALA A 77 11.88 -13.19 -2.05
CA ALA A 77 12.93 -12.22 -1.77
C ALA A 77 13.41 -12.28 -0.31
N TYR A 78 12.50 -12.52 0.64
CA TYR A 78 12.84 -12.64 2.05
C TYR A 78 13.58 -13.96 2.36
N GLU A 79 13.22 -15.04 1.67
CA GLU A 79 13.94 -16.31 1.72
C GLU A 79 15.36 -16.15 1.20
N TRP A 80 15.56 -15.48 0.06
CA TRP A 80 16.90 -15.15 -0.45
C TRP A 80 17.70 -14.32 0.55
N LEU A 81 17.09 -13.31 1.17
CA LEU A 81 17.73 -12.47 2.18
C LEU A 81 18.20 -13.29 3.39
N ASN A 82 17.36 -14.21 3.87
CA ASN A 82 17.69 -15.09 5.01
C ASN A 82 18.74 -16.13 4.65
N ARG A 83 18.71 -16.66 3.43
CA ARG A 83 19.69 -17.61 2.93
C ARG A 83 21.08 -16.97 2.86
N ASP A 84 21.16 -15.77 2.31
CA ASP A 84 22.45 -15.13 1.99
C ASP A 84 23.04 -14.37 3.19
N PHE A 85 22.19 -13.83 4.08
CA PHE A 85 22.63 -12.98 5.19
C PHE A 85 22.22 -13.47 6.58
N GLY A 86 21.64 -14.67 6.67
CA GLY A 86 21.10 -15.22 7.91
C GLY A 86 19.79 -14.55 8.36
N LYS A 87 19.16 -15.16 9.36
CA LYS A 87 17.97 -14.61 10.02
C LYS A 87 18.37 -13.48 10.98
N PRO A 88 17.52 -12.46 11.17
CA PRO A 88 17.75 -11.48 12.23
C PRO A 88 17.76 -12.19 13.59
N SER A 89 18.68 -11.80 14.47
CA SER A 89 18.68 -12.26 15.86
C SER A 89 17.36 -11.89 16.50
N LYS A 90 16.69 -12.84 17.17
CA LYS A 90 15.49 -12.55 17.94
C LYS A 90 15.87 -11.52 19.00
N ARG A 91 15.17 -10.39 19.01
CA ARG A 91 15.31 -9.39 20.05
C ARG A 91 14.57 -9.96 21.27
N ASP A 92 15.29 -10.26 22.35
CA ASP A 92 14.72 -10.88 23.56
C ASP A 92 13.80 -9.92 24.36
N ASP A 93 13.69 -8.67 23.92
CA ASP A 93 12.91 -7.57 24.52
C ASP A 93 11.51 -7.39 23.88
N ALA A 94 11.08 -8.26 22.97
CA ALA A 94 9.80 -8.16 22.26
C ALA A 94 8.54 -8.35 23.14
N THR A 95 8.68 -8.40 24.47
CA THR A 95 7.57 -8.49 25.43
C THR A 95 6.96 -7.13 25.79
N ASP A 96 7.50 -6.00 25.31
CA ASP A 96 7.10 -4.67 25.80
C ASP A 96 6.35 -3.79 24.78
N PHE A 97 5.93 -4.37 23.65
CA PHE A 97 4.93 -3.72 22.79
C PHE A 97 3.57 -4.34 23.09
N PRO A 98 2.75 -3.74 23.97
CA PRO A 98 1.35 -4.12 24.04
C PRO A 98 0.80 -3.90 22.63
N ALA A 99 0.37 -4.99 21.98
CA ALA A 99 -0.34 -4.86 20.72
C ALA A 99 -1.48 -3.85 20.97
N PRO A 100 -1.58 -2.74 20.23
CA PRO A 100 -2.74 -1.89 20.33
C PRO A 100 -3.92 -2.82 20.06
N ASN A 101 -4.78 -3.00 21.06
CA ASN A 101 -5.96 -3.81 20.90
C ASN A 101 -6.79 -3.14 19.79
N LEU A 102 -6.67 -3.66 18.56
CA LEU A 102 -7.42 -3.14 17.41
C LEU A 102 -8.94 -3.31 17.64
N TYR A 103 -9.34 -4.20 18.55
CA TYR A 103 -10.70 -4.37 19.04
C TYR A 103 -11.07 -3.48 20.24
N ALA A 104 -10.16 -2.69 20.82
CA ALA A 104 -10.54 -1.70 21.85
C ALA A 104 -11.12 -0.41 21.25
N LEU A 105 -10.95 -0.19 19.94
CA LEU A 105 -11.57 0.94 19.24
C LEU A 105 -13.06 0.71 18.99
N SER A 106 -13.55 -0.54 18.94
CA SER A 106 -14.99 -0.82 18.77
C SER A 106 -15.81 -0.56 20.03
N ASP A 107 -15.20 -0.66 21.21
CA ASP A 107 -15.90 -0.40 22.47
C ASP A 107 -16.02 1.12 22.76
N ALA A 108 -15.13 1.93 22.18
CA ALA A 108 -15.15 3.40 22.31
C ALA A 108 -16.14 4.08 21.33
N GLU A 109 -16.54 3.42 20.25
CA GLU A 109 -17.54 3.94 19.30
C GLU A 109 -18.99 3.70 19.76
N ALA A 110 -19.20 2.83 20.76
CA ALA A 110 -20.54 2.55 21.29
C ALA A 110 -21.10 3.65 22.22
N GLU A 111 -20.28 4.56 22.74
CA GLU A 111 -20.73 5.65 23.63
C GLU A 111 -20.77 7.04 22.97
N ALA A 112 -20.48 7.14 21.67
CA ALA A 112 -20.64 8.38 20.91
C ALA A 112 -21.91 8.36 20.03
N GLN A 113 -23.01 7.80 20.53
CA GLN A 113 -24.35 8.09 20.00
C GLN A 113 -24.79 9.47 20.49
N THR A 114 -24.05 10.51 20.08
CA THR A 114 -24.48 11.89 20.29
C THR A 114 -25.69 12.12 19.40
N ASP A 115 -26.80 12.37 20.06
CA ASP A 115 -28.12 12.70 19.54
C ASP A 115 -28.09 13.78 18.44
N PHE A 116 -28.07 13.36 17.17
CA PHE A 116 -28.23 14.27 16.02
C PHE A 116 -29.72 14.55 15.71
N SER A 117 -30.66 14.18 16.60
CA SER A 117 -32.09 14.44 16.42
C SER A 117 -32.53 15.85 16.83
N ALA A 118 -31.67 16.61 17.52
CA ALA A 118 -32.03 17.90 18.10
C ALA A 118 -31.86 19.11 17.14
N LEU A 119 -31.40 18.91 15.90
CA LEU A 119 -31.22 19.98 14.91
C LEU A 119 -32.37 20.11 13.89
N ALA A 120 -33.45 19.34 14.06
CA ALA A 120 -34.59 19.31 13.13
C ALA A 120 -35.91 19.84 13.73
N ALA A 121 -35.84 20.81 14.65
CA ALA A 121 -37.03 21.46 15.20
C ALA A 121 -36.82 22.96 15.44
N ASP A 122 -36.70 23.73 14.37
CA ASP A 122 -37.16 25.12 14.37
C ASP A 122 -37.92 25.39 13.06
N ASP A 123 -39.07 24.74 12.96
CA ASP A 123 -40.13 25.16 12.05
C ASP A 123 -40.94 26.26 12.74
N ARG A 124 -40.62 27.51 12.41
CA ARG A 124 -41.58 28.61 12.49
C ARG A 124 -41.61 29.34 11.16
N THR A 125 -42.52 28.90 10.29
CA THR A 125 -43.28 29.81 9.41
C THR A 125 -44.71 29.94 10.00
N PRO A 126 -45.53 30.98 9.71
CA PRO A 126 -45.59 31.83 8.50
C PRO A 126 -45.68 33.35 8.88
N GLU A 127 -45.78 34.38 8.03
CA GLU A 127 -46.65 34.68 6.89
C GLU A 127 -46.01 35.81 6.04
N ASN A 128 -45.99 35.67 4.72
CA ASN A 128 -46.69 36.54 3.75
C ASN A 128 -46.37 38.05 3.81
N ASP A 129 -45.49 38.53 2.92
CA ASP A 129 -45.88 39.70 2.13
C ASP A 129 -45.25 39.69 0.74
N ARG A 130 -46.09 40.08 -0.22
CA ARG A 130 -45.87 40.07 -1.66
C ARG A 130 -45.03 41.29 -2.05
N ASP A 131 -44.07 41.12 -2.96
CA ASP A 131 -43.90 42.02 -4.11
C ASP A 131 -42.79 41.53 -5.04
N ILE A 132 -43.20 41.03 -6.20
CA ILE A 132 -42.33 40.77 -7.36
C ILE A 132 -42.62 41.87 -8.37
N PRO A 133 -41.71 42.83 -8.65
CA PRO A 133 -41.85 43.65 -9.84
C PRO A 133 -41.49 42.82 -11.08
N HIS A 134 -42.43 42.80 -12.03
CA HIS A 134 -42.29 42.19 -13.35
C HIS A 134 -41.18 42.85 -14.17
N ALA A 135 -40.52 42.02 -14.98
CA ALA A 135 -39.63 42.43 -16.05
C ALA A 135 -40.39 43.15 -17.17
N ASP A 136 -39.71 44.14 -17.76
CA ASP A 136 -39.86 44.54 -19.17
C ASP A 136 -38.51 44.32 -19.88
#